data_AF-A0A7K3RRB0-F1
#
_entry.id   AF-A0A7K3RRB0-F1
#
_cell.length_a   1.000
_cell.length_b   1.000
_cell.length_c   1.000
_cell.angle_alpha   90.00
_cell.angle_beta   90.00
_cell.angle_gamma   90.00
#
_symmetry.space_group_name_H-M   'P 1'
#
loop_
_entity.id
_entity.type
_entity.pdbx_description
1 polymer ?
#
loop_
_entity_poly.entity_id
_entity_poly.type
_entity_poly.pdbx_seq_one_letter_code
_entity_poly.pdbx_strand_id
1 'polypeptide(L)'
;MTAKPAAAAARATVYGYPRQGQNRELKKAVEGYWKGRVDADTLRQTAAELRRGTWQQLAEAGVHDVPTGDFSYYDHVLDTSVMVGAVPERHRDAVRADALDGYFAMARGNQDVAPLEMTKWFDTNYHYLVPELGPDTVFTADSTKQVAEFKEALALGHTPRPVLVGPVTYLLLAKAAPGVAADFEPLTLLDRLLPVYAEVLADLRAAGAEWVQLDEPALVQDRTPAELNAAARAYRELGGLADRPKLLVASYFGRLGEALPVLAKAPVDGLALDFTETGAGNLDDLAAAGGLPGKRLVAGVVNGRNIWINDYEKSL
;
A
#
# COMPACT_ATOMS: atom_id res chain seq x y z
N MET A 1 40.74 -3.23 6.51
CA MET A 1 39.55 -2.59 5.89
C MET A 1 38.82 -1.85 6.99
N THR A 2 38.97 -0.52 7.04
CA THR A 2 38.30 0.31 8.04
C THR A 2 36.79 0.24 7.81
N ALA A 3 36.05 -0.27 8.80
CA ALA A 3 34.59 -0.27 8.78
C ALA A 3 34.11 1.16 8.55
N LYS A 4 33.36 1.38 7.47
CA LYS A 4 32.67 2.65 7.23
C LYS A 4 31.71 2.86 8.43
N PRO A 5 31.73 4.00 9.13
CA PRO A 5 30.87 4.19 10.29
C PRO A 5 29.40 4.01 9.87
N ALA A 6 28.60 3.31 10.68
CA ALA A 6 27.21 2.94 10.36
C ALA A 6 26.34 4.16 9.98
N ALA A 7 26.65 5.34 10.53
CA ALA A 7 26.02 6.62 10.18
C ALA A 7 26.17 7.01 8.69
N ALA A 8 27.23 6.57 8.00
CA ALA A 8 27.44 6.80 6.57
C ALA A 8 26.69 5.79 5.66
N ALA A 9 25.88 4.90 6.24
CA ALA A 9 25.12 3.85 5.54
C ALA A 9 23.60 3.95 5.70
N ALA A 10 23.09 4.75 6.66
CA ALA A 10 21.66 4.95 6.85
C ALA A 10 21.08 5.84 5.74
N ARG A 11 19.91 5.45 5.21
CA ARG A 11 19.14 6.22 4.23
C ARG A 11 17.80 6.62 4.84
N ALA A 12 17.37 7.84 4.56
CA ALA A 12 16.04 8.31 4.97
C ALA A 12 14.99 7.89 3.94
N THR A 13 13.84 7.42 4.40
CA THR A 13 12.67 7.03 3.59
C THR A 13 11.39 7.36 4.34
N VAL A 14 10.25 7.32 3.67
CA VAL A 14 8.91 7.48 4.26
C VAL A 14 7.97 6.39 3.74
N TYR A 15 7.00 5.94 4.55
CA TYR A 15 6.06 4.88 4.14
C TYR A 15 5.10 5.36 3.05
N GLY A 16 4.67 6.62 3.13
CA GLY A 16 3.72 7.28 2.22
C GLY A 16 3.55 8.74 2.66
N TYR A 17 2.77 9.54 1.92
CA TYR A 17 2.61 10.97 2.22
C TYR A 17 1.14 11.45 2.15
N PRO A 18 0.74 12.45 2.96
CA PRO A 18 -0.59 13.06 2.85
C PRO A 18 -0.84 13.69 1.47
N ARG A 19 -1.94 13.29 0.83
CA ARG A 19 -2.27 13.65 -0.57
C ARG A 19 -3.19 14.86 -0.75
N GLN A 20 -3.72 15.43 0.33
CA GLN A 20 -4.73 16.49 0.23
C GLN A 20 -4.17 17.82 -0.30
N GLY A 21 -2.86 18.02 -0.21
CA GLY A 21 -2.21 19.31 -0.43
C GLY A 21 -2.37 20.27 0.77
N GLN A 22 -1.49 21.25 0.85
CA GLN A 22 -1.41 22.17 1.99
C GLN A 22 -2.71 22.98 2.20
N ASN A 23 -3.44 23.28 1.11
CA ASN A 23 -4.69 24.04 1.15
C ASN A 23 -5.90 23.21 0.72
N ARG A 24 -5.80 21.88 0.82
CA ARG A 24 -6.83 20.89 0.43
C ARG A 24 -7.20 21.01 -1.06
N GLU A 25 -6.20 21.19 -1.91
CA GLU A 25 -6.31 21.30 -3.36
C GLU A 25 -7.03 20.08 -3.94
N LEU A 26 -6.66 18.87 -3.50
CA LEU A 26 -7.28 17.63 -3.96
C LEU A 26 -8.77 17.59 -3.65
N LYS A 27 -9.15 17.90 -2.40
CA LYS A 27 -10.57 17.99 -2.00
C LYS A 27 -11.35 18.95 -2.90
N LYS A 28 -10.82 20.13 -3.18
CA LYS A 28 -11.49 21.15 -4.01
C LYS A 28 -11.66 20.66 -5.46
N ALA A 29 -10.64 20.01 -6.03
CA ALA A 29 -10.69 19.48 -7.38
C ALA A 29 -11.69 18.31 -7.50
N VAL A 30 -11.64 17.36 -6.56
CA VAL A 30 -12.56 16.21 -6.51
C VAL A 30 -14.02 16.67 -6.33
N GLU A 31 -14.29 17.58 -5.39
CA GLU A 31 -15.64 18.15 -5.23
C GLU A 31 -16.05 19.07 -6.39
N GLY A 32 -15.08 19.64 -7.11
CA GLY A 32 -15.31 20.34 -8.36
C GLY A 32 -15.80 19.39 -9.45
N TYR A 33 -15.11 18.26 -9.59
CA TYR A 33 -15.39 17.23 -10.56
C TYR A 33 -16.77 16.63 -10.36
N TRP A 34 -17.11 16.22 -9.13
CA TRP A 34 -18.44 15.70 -8.81
C TRP A 34 -19.59 16.68 -9.06
N LYS A 35 -19.30 17.99 -9.12
CA LYS A 35 -20.28 19.04 -9.41
C LYS A 35 -20.26 19.52 -10.87
N GLY A 36 -19.46 18.88 -11.72
CA GLY A 36 -19.28 19.26 -13.13
C GLY A 36 -18.58 20.62 -13.34
N ARG A 37 -17.90 21.15 -12.31
CA ARG A 37 -17.17 22.44 -12.37
C ARG A 37 -15.70 22.28 -12.77
N VAL A 38 -15.19 21.07 -12.66
CA VAL A 38 -13.81 20.67 -12.98
C VAL A 38 -13.96 19.45 -13.89
N ASP A 39 -13.27 19.42 -15.01
CA ASP A 39 -13.26 18.25 -15.89
C ASP A 39 -12.19 17.23 -15.46
N ALA A 40 -12.19 16.07 -16.09
CA ALA A 40 -11.29 14.98 -15.74
C ALA A 40 -9.81 15.35 -15.96
N ASP A 41 -9.50 16.15 -16.98
CA ASP A 41 -8.14 16.60 -17.28
C ASP A 41 -7.62 17.56 -16.22
N THR A 42 -8.43 18.52 -15.79
CA THR A 42 -8.08 19.46 -14.72
C THR A 42 -7.89 18.74 -13.39
N LEU A 43 -8.71 17.73 -13.08
CA LEU A 43 -8.54 16.90 -11.89
C LEU A 43 -7.22 16.10 -11.95
N ARG A 44 -6.93 15.47 -13.10
CA ARG A 44 -5.67 14.74 -13.33
C ARG A 44 -4.45 15.66 -13.22
N GLN A 45 -4.54 16.87 -13.76
CA GLN A 45 -3.48 17.87 -13.67
C GLN A 45 -3.23 18.27 -12.21
N THR A 46 -4.30 18.57 -11.46
CA THR A 46 -4.19 18.91 -10.03
C THR A 46 -3.50 17.77 -9.24
N ALA A 47 -3.88 16.52 -9.51
CA ALA A 47 -3.25 15.36 -8.87
C ALA A 47 -1.77 15.22 -9.23
N ALA A 48 -1.41 15.41 -10.50
CA ALA A 48 -0.02 15.38 -10.96
C ALA A 48 0.82 16.49 -10.30
N GLU A 49 0.31 17.72 -10.23
CA GLU A 49 0.98 18.84 -9.57
C GLU A 49 1.22 18.57 -8.07
N LEU A 50 0.23 17.99 -7.39
CA LEU A 50 0.37 17.60 -5.98
C LEU A 50 1.45 16.53 -5.79
N ARG A 51 1.44 15.46 -6.60
CA ARG A 51 2.48 14.42 -6.53
C ARG A 51 3.87 15.00 -6.75
N ARG A 52 4.05 15.83 -7.79
CA ARG A 52 5.32 16.48 -8.10
C ARG A 52 5.82 17.35 -6.96
N GLY A 53 4.95 18.18 -6.39
CA GLY A 53 5.29 19.03 -5.24
C GLY A 53 5.73 18.21 -4.03
N THR A 54 5.02 17.12 -3.73
CA THR A 54 5.39 16.20 -2.65
C THR A 54 6.73 15.53 -2.88
N TRP A 55 6.98 14.97 -4.06
CA TRP A 55 8.25 14.28 -4.35
C TRP A 55 9.45 15.24 -4.31
N GLN A 56 9.27 16.44 -4.86
CA GLN A 56 10.29 17.49 -4.78
C GLN A 56 10.58 17.86 -3.32
N GLN A 57 9.54 18.09 -2.52
CA GLN A 57 9.70 18.43 -1.10
C GLN A 57 10.43 17.33 -0.32
N LEU A 58 10.09 16.05 -0.55
CA LEU A 58 10.76 14.92 0.11
C LEU A 58 12.23 14.82 -0.30
N ALA A 59 12.53 14.97 -1.59
CA ALA A 59 13.90 14.95 -2.10
C ALA A 59 14.74 16.11 -1.55
N GLU A 60 14.20 17.33 -1.53
CA GLU A 60 14.84 18.51 -0.95
C GLU A 60 15.09 18.37 0.56
N ALA A 61 14.23 17.63 1.26
CA ALA A 61 14.41 17.28 2.67
C ALA A 61 15.44 16.16 2.92
N GLY A 62 16.06 15.60 1.87
CA GLY A 62 17.08 14.55 1.97
C GLY A 62 16.53 13.13 2.09
N VAL A 63 15.24 12.91 1.79
CA VAL A 63 14.67 11.57 1.65
C VAL A 63 15.23 10.92 0.38
N HIS A 64 15.76 9.71 0.51
CA HIS A 64 16.56 9.07 -0.55
C HIS A 64 15.72 8.39 -1.63
N ASP A 65 14.49 8.00 -1.30
CA ASP A 65 13.51 7.45 -2.21
C ASP A 65 12.14 8.06 -1.92
N VAL A 66 11.31 8.22 -2.96
CA VAL A 66 9.97 8.81 -2.83
C VAL A 66 8.92 7.71 -2.99
N PRO A 67 7.88 7.68 -2.13
CA PRO A 67 6.77 6.77 -2.33
C PRO A 67 6.00 7.14 -3.60
N THR A 68 5.57 6.13 -4.34
CA THR A 68 4.62 6.25 -5.46
C THR A 68 3.51 5.22 -5.26
N GLY A 69 2.33 5.41 -5.81
CA GLY A 69 1.18 4.56 -5.52
C GLY A 69 0.42 4.93 -4.24
N ASP A 70 1.01 5.74 -3.35
CA ASP A 70 0.40 6.25 -2.11
C ASP A 70 -0.62 7.38 -2.34
N PHE A 71 -0.50 8.09 -3.46
CA PHE A 71 -1.52 9.06 -3.90
C PHE A 71 -2.81 8.32 -4.31
N SER A 72 -3.97 8.91 -4.03
CA SER A 72 -5.27 8.39 -4.42
C SER A 72 -6.29 9.52 -4.55
N TYR A 73 -7.25 9.38 -5.47
CA TYR A 73 -8.37 10.33 -5.54
C TYR A 73 -9.33 10.17 -4.36
N TYR A 74 -9.44 8.97 -3.78
CA TYR A 74 -10.38 8.71 -2.71
C TYR A 74 -9.80 7.81 -1.63
N ASP A 75 -9.41 6.58 -1.98
CA ASP A 75 -8.88 5.59 -1.05
C ASP A 75 -7.92 4.59 -1.71
N HIS A 76 -6.81 4.30 -1.02
CA HIS A 76 -5.76 3.39 -1.47
C HIS A 76 -6.18 1.91 -1.49
N VAL A 77 -7.14 1.49 -0.65
CA VAL A 77 -7.70 0.13 -0.72
C VAL A 77 -8.62 0.00 -1.95
N LEU A 78 -9.44 1.02 -2.23
CA LEU A 78 -10.18 1.09 -3.50
C LEU A 78 -9.24 1.08 -4.72
N ASP A 79 -8.12 1.82 -4.68
CA ASP A 79 -7.12 1.78 -5.74
C ASP A 79 -6.56 0.36 -5.94
N THR A 80 -6.40 -0.40 -4.86
CA THR A 80 -6.00 -1.81 -4.92
C THR A 80 -7.08 -2.66 -5.56
N SER A 81 -8.36 -2.45 -5.22
CA SER A 81 -9.49 -3.14 -5.87
C SER A 81 -9.51 -2.91 -7.38
N VAL A 82 -9.21 -1.70 -7.84
CA VAL A 82 -9.08 -1.40 -9.28
C VAL A 82 -7.86 -2.10 -9.87
N MET A 83 -6.71 -2.00 -9.20
CA MET A 83 -5.45 -2.63 -9.65
C MET A 83 -5.59 -4.14 -9.86
N VAL A 84 -6.42 -4.82 -9.08
CA VAL A 84 -6.65 -6.27 -9.19
C VAL A 84 -7.95 -6.63 -9.90
N GLY A 85 -8.65 -5.65 -10.49
CA GLY A 85 -9.89 -5.88 -11.23
C GLY A 85 -11.08 -6.34 -10.39
N ALA A 86 -11.02 -6.19 -9.07
CA ALA A 86 -12.06 -6.58 -8.11
C ALA A 86 -13.21 -5.56 -8.05
N VAL A 87 -13.84 -5.30 -9.19
CA VAL A 87 -15.00 -4.40 -9.30
C VAL A 87 -16.28 -5.20 -9.07
N PRO A 88 -17.10 -4.86 -8.05
CA PRO A 88 -18.38 -5.53 -7.82
C PRO A 88 -19.29 -5.41 -9.04
N GLU A 89 -20.10 -6.43 -9.29
CA GLU A 89 -20.91 -6.54 -10.50
C GLU A 89 -21.75 -5.28 -10.77
N ARG A 90 -22.40 -4.73 -9.74
CA ARG A 90 -23.22 -3.51 -9.86
C ARG A 90 -22.45 -2.28 -10.36
N HIS A 91 -21.14 -2.22 -10.20
CA HIS A 91 -20.32 -1.08 -10.63
C HIS A 91 -19.63 -1.29 -11.98
N ARG A 92 -19.65 -2.52 -12.54
CA ARG A 92 -18.89 -2.84 -13.75
C ARG A 92 -19.31 -2.01 -14.96
N ASP A 93 -20.60 -1.77 -15.13
CA ASP A 93 -21.08 -0.97 -16.27
C ASP A 93 -20.70 0.51 -16.14
N ALA A 94 -20.72 1.06 -14.92
CA ALA A 94 -20.22 2.41 -14.66
C ALA A 94 -18.73 2.54 -14.98
N VAL A 95 -17.91 1.57 -14.54
CA VAL A 95 -16.45 1.54 -14.83
C VAL A 95 -16.16 1.37 -16.31
N ARG A 96 -16.95 0.56 -17.04
CA ARG A 96 -16.81 0.41 -18.50
C ARG A 96 -17.20 1.67 -19.28
N ALA A 97 -18.21 2.39 -18.80
CA ALA A 97 -18.67 3.62 -19.43
C ALA A 97 -17.63 4.74 -19.26
N ASP A 98 -17.12 4.93 -18.05
CA ASP A 98 -16.02 5.84 -17.75
C ASP A 98 -15.29 5.36 -16.49
N ALA A 99 -13.97 5.14 -16.60
CA ALA A 99 -13.18 4.57 -15.52
C ALA A 99 -13.13 5.46 -14.27
N LEU A 100 -13.11 6.79 -14.44
CA LEU A 100 -13.01 7.74 -13.33
C LEU A 100 -14.37 7.92 -12.65
N ASP A 101 -15.45 8.03 -13.42
CA ASP A 101 -16.80 8.09 -12.86
C ASP A 101 -17.18 6.76 -12.20
N GLY A 102 -16.82 5.63 -12.80
CA GLY A 102 -17.00 4.31 -12.20
C GLY A 102 -16.21 4.13 -10.90
N TYR A 103 -14.96 4.63 -10.84
CA TYR A 103 -14.18 4.70 -9.61
C TYR A 103 -14.90 5.49 -8.51
N PHE A 104 -15.41 6.68 -8.85
CA PHE A 104 -16.19 7.47 -7.88
C PHE A 104 -17.56 6.86 -7.57
N ALA A 105 -18.19 6.14 -8.49
CA ALA A 105 -19.43 5.43 -8.22
C ALA A 105 -19.22 4.33 -7.17
N MET A 106 -18.10 3.61 -7.18
CA MET A 106 -17.73 2.71 -6.08
C MET A 106 -17.52 3.47 -4.77
N ALA A 107 -16.87 4.64 -4.83
CA ALA A 107 -16.51 5.39 -3.63
C ALA A 107 -17.67 6.09 -2.92
N ARG A 108 -18.63 6.63 -3.68
CA ARG A 108 -19.71 7.48 -3.15
C ARG A 108 -21.09 7.22 -3.75
N GLY A 109 -21.22 6.21 -4.60
CA GLY A 109 -22.46 5.88 -5.30
C GLY A 109 -22.82 6.90 -6.38
N ASN A 110 -23.89 6.61 -7.09
CA ASN A 110 -24.56 7.51 -8.02
C ASN A 110 -26.08 7.37 -7.87
N GLN A 111 -26.87 7.78 -8.88
CA GLN A 111 -28.33 7.66 -8.82
C GLN A 111 -28.83 6.21 -8.88
N ASP A 112 -28.03 5.30 -9.44
CA ASP A 112 -28.45 3.94 -9.79
C ASP A 112 -27.84 2.88 -8.86
N VAL A 113 -26.65 3.15 -8.30
CA VAL A 113 -25.90 2.19 -7.49
C VAL A 113 -25.37 2.79 -6.19
N ALA A 114 -25.54 2.05 -5.11
CA ALA A 114 -25.01 2.38 -3.79
C ALA A 114 -23.47 2.21 -3.75
N PRO A 115 -22.76 3.02 -2.96
CA PRO A 115 -21.31 2.89 -2.78
C PRO A 115 -20.92 1.57 -2.10
N LEU A 116 -19.62 1.29 -2.10
CA LEU A 116 -19.01 0.32 -1.20
C LEU A 116 -19.15 0.76 0.26
N GLU A 117 -19.11 -0.22 1.17
CA GLU A 117 -19.03 0.05 2.60
C GLU A 117 -17.72 0.79 2.92
N MET A 118 -17.80 1.77 3.84
CA MET A 118 -16.65 2.46 4.38
C MET A 118 -16.49 2.14 5.87
N THR A 119 -15.29 1.73 6.29
CA THR A 119 -14.99 1.40 7.70
C THR A 119 -13.62 1.93 8.13
N LYS A 120 -13.34 1.93 9.43
CA LYS A 120 -12.07 2.45 9.97
C LYS A 120 -10.87 1.66 9.45
N TRP A 121 -9.84 2.38 9.04
CA TRP A 121 -8.52 1.82 8.78
C TRP A 121 -7.81 1.61 10.11
N PHE A 122 -7.88 0.38 10.62
CA PHE A 122 -7.35 -0.01 11.92
C PHE A 122 -7.83 0.92 13.05
N ASP A 123 -6.94 1.30 13.95
CA ASP A 123 -7.19 2.18 15.09
C ASP A 123 -6.99 3.67 14.74
N THR A 124 -7.04 4.03 13.45
CA THR A 124 -6.91 5.41 12.98
C THR A 124 -8.28 6.11 12.83
N ASN A 125 -8.24 7.41 12.51
CA ASN A 125 -9.41 8.18 12.09
C ASN A 125 -9.61 8.17 10.56
N TYR A 126 -8.71 7.51 9.82
CA TYR A 126 -8.89 7.28 8.38
C TYR A 126 -9.90 6.15 8.17
N HIS A 127 -10.65 6.22 7.08
CA HIS A 127 -11.59 5.18 6.68
C HIS A 127 -11.25 4.72 5.27
N TYR A 128 -11.37 3.41 5.03
CA TYR A 128 -11.15 2.80 3.72
C TYR A 128 -12.44 2.19 3.19
N LEU A 129 -12.47 1.93 1.88
CA LEU A 129 -13.59 1.26 1.21
C LEU A 129 -13.35 -0.25 1.19
N VAL A 130 -14.27 -0.99 1.81
CA VAL A 130 -14.16 -2.43 2.02
C VAL A 130 -14.29 -3.16 0.68
N PRO A 131 -13.31 -3.98 0.28
CA PRO A 131 -13.46 -4.85 -0.89
C PRO A 131 -14.60 -5.85 -0.71
N GLU A 132 -15.46 -5.98 -1.70
CA GLU A 132 -16.55 -6.96 -1.73
C GLU A 132 -16.18 -8.12 -2.66
N LEU A 133 -15.90 -9.29 -2.08
CA LEU A 133 -15.36 -10.44 -2.81
C LEU A 133 -16.27 -11.67 -2.67
N GLY A 134 -16.23 -12.57 -3.65
CA GLY A 134 -16.97 -13.82 -3.63
C GLY A 134 -16.17 -14.97 -4.25
N PRO A 135 -16.70 -16.20 -4.18
CA PRO A 135 -16.04 -17.37 -4.77
C PRO A 135 -15.86 -17.23 -6.30
N ASP A 136 -16.70 -16.45 -6.97
CA ASP A 136 -16.61 -16.21 -8.41
C ASP A 136 -15.87 -14.91 -8.78
N THR A 137 -15.22 -14.26 -7.81
CA THR A 137 -14.36 -13.11 -8.11
C THR A 137 -13.24 -13.53 -9.05
N VAL A 138 -13.17 -12.84 -10.20
CA VAL A 138 -12.08 -12.96 -11.17
C VAL A 138 -11.20 -11.73 -11.01
N PHE A 139 -9.94 -11.95 -10.67
CA PHE A 139 -8.95 -10.87 -10.61
C PHE A 139 -8.29 -10.70 -11.97
N THR A 140 -7.98 -9.46 -12.34
CA THR A 140 -7.24 -9.09 -13.54
C THR A 140 -6.30 -7.95 -13.19
N ALA A 141 -5.05 -7.99 -13.63
CA ALA A 141 -4.11 -6.92 -13.35
C ALA A 141 -4.46 -5.66 -14.15
N ASP A 142 -4.44 -4.53 -13.47
CA ASP A 142 -4.36 -3.19 -14.06
C ASP A 142 -3.29 -2.39 -13.30
N SER A 143 -2.05 -2.48 -13.79
CA SER A 143 -0.90 -1.78 -13.21
C SER A 143 -0.77 -0.32 -13.69
N THR A 144 -1.76 0.19 -14.46
CA THR A 144 -1.65 1.47 -15.17
C THR A 144 -1.30 2.63 -14.26
N LYS A 145 -2.00 2.75 -13.11
CA LYS A 145 -1.74 3.83 -12.13
C LYS A 145 -0.33 3.70 -11.55
N GLN A 146 0.02 2.50 -11.09
CA GLN A 146 1.28 2.22 -10.39
C GLN A 146 2.47 2.51 -11.31
N VAL A 147 2.42 2.03 -12.56
CA VAL A 147 3.46 2.26 -13.56
C VAL A 147 3.51 3.73 -14.00
N ALA A 148 2.36 4.39 -14.16
CA ALA A 148 2.32 5.80 -14.57
C ALA A 148 2.94 6.72 -13.51
N GLU A 149 2.56 6.57 -12.24
CA GLU A 149 3.12 7.36 -11.14
C GLU A 149 4.61 7.08 -10.93
N PHE A 150 5.03 5.81 -11.06
CA PHE A 150 6.43 5.43 -11.03
C PHE A 150 7.23 6.14 -12.14
N LYS A 151 6.77 6.06 -13.40
CA LYS A 151 7.44 6.69 -14.54
C LYS A 151 7.45 8.22 -14.43
N GLU A 152 6.39 8.81 -13.88
CA GLU A 152 6.33 10.25 -13.63
C GLU A 152 7.44 10.70 -12.67
N ALA A 153 7.57 10.04 -11.51
CA ALA A 153 8.62 10.34 -10.55
C ALA A 153 10.03 10.09 -11.12
N LEU A 154 10.20 9.00 -11.89
CA LEU A 154 11.47 8.68 -12.54
C LEU A 154 11.88 9.75 -13.56
N ALA A 155 10.94 10.24 -14.37
CA ALA A 155 11.19 11.29 -15.36
C ALA A 155 11.63 12.62 -14.73
N LEU A 156 11.29 12.85 -13.46
CA LEU A 156 11.70 14.02 -12.68
C LEU A 156 13.04 13.82 -11.97
N GLY A 157 13.70 12.67 -12.17
CA GLY A 157 15.00 12.36 -11.58
C GLY A 157 14.95 11.86 -10.14
N HIS A 158 13.76 11.49 -9.63
CA HIS A 158 13.64 10.88 -8.31
C HIS A 158 13.93 9.37 -8.34
N THR A 159 14.16 8.79 -7.15
CA THR A 159 14.20 7.32 -6.97
C THR A 159 12.83 6.87 -6.43
N PRO A 160 11.86 6.52 -7.28
CA PRO A 160 10.55 6.08 -6.82
C PRO A 160 10.58 4.67 -6.23
N ARG A 161 9.77 4.48 -5.19
CA ARG A 161 9.42 3.18 -4.61
C ARG A 161 7.90 3.03 -4.60
N PRO A 162 7.32 2.19 -5.49
CA PRO A 162 5.90 1.90 -5.46
C PRO A 162 5.47 1.28 -4.13
N VAL A 163 4.32 1.72 -3.63
CA VAL A 163 3.68 1.26 -2.40
C VAL A 163 2.33 0.67 -2.78
N LEU A 164 2.11 -0.59 -2.44
CA LEU A 164 0.87 -1.32 -2.67
C LEU A 164 0.37 -1.88 -1.35
N VAL A 165 -0.95 -1.96 -1.16
CA VAL A 165 -1.52 -2.80 -0.10
C VAL A 165 -1.16 -4.25 -0.44
N GLY A 166 -0.56 -4.97 0.52
CA GLY A 166 -0.16 -6.35 0.36
C GLY A 166 -1.35 -7.29 0.16
N PRO A 167 -1.18 -8.41 -0.56
CA PRO A 167 -2.28 -9.30 -0.92
C PRO A 167 -2.95 -9.95 0.30
N VAL A 168 -2.22 -10.15 1.40
CA VAL A 168 -2.78 -10.77 2.60
C VAL A 168 -3.68 -9.77 3.31
N THR A 169 -3.18 -8.55 3.57
CA THR A 169 -3.96 -7.46 4.15
C THR A 169 -5.18 -7.12 3.31
N TYR A 170 -5.04 -7.05 1.98
CA TYR A 170 -6.16 -6.77 1.10
C TYR A 170 -7.31 -7.78 1.29
N LEU A 171 -7.00 -9.08 1.35
CA LEU A 171 -8.01 -10.12 1.56
C LEU A 171 -8.53 -10.16 3.00
N LEU A 172 -7.69 -9.92 4.01
CA LEU A 172 -8.10 -9.87 5.42
C LEU A 172 -9.01 -8.68 5.73
N LEU A 173 -8.92 -7.61 4.93
CA LEU A 173 -9.77 -6.42 5.03
C LEU A 173 -11.00 -6.47 4.11
N ALA A 174 -11.12 -7.51 3.28
CA ALA A 174 -12.28 -7.72 2.43
C ALA A 174 -13.46 -8.33 3.19
N LYS A 175 -14.65 -8.22 2.63
CA LYS A 175 -15.85 -8.94 3.07
C LYS A 175 -16.46 -9.74 1.95
N ALA A 176 -17.25 -10.75 2.32
CA ALA A 176 -18.13 -11.44 1.41
C ALA A 176 -19.10 -10.44 0.74
N ALA A 177 -19.19 -10.47 -0.58
CA ALA A 177 -20.12 -9.65 -1.33
C ALA A 177 -21.58 -10.01 -0.99
N PRO A 178 -22.55 -9.09 -1.19
CA PRO A 178 -23.96 -9.39 -0.95
C PRO A 178 -24.42 -10.66 -1.68
N GLY A 179 -25.05 -11.59 -0.94
CA GLY A 179 -25.55 -12.86 -1.48
C GLY A 179 -24.54 -14.02 -1.47
N VAL A 180 -23.29 -13.77 -1.09
CA VAL A 180 -22.28 -14.83 -0.86
C VAL A 180 -22.56 -15.55 0.46
N ALA A 181 -22.24 -16.85 0.51
CA ALA A 181 -22.43 -17.67 1.70
C ALA A 181 -21.66 -17.12 2.92
N ALA A 182 -22.24 -17.25 4.12
CA ALA A 182 -21.71 -16.65 5.34
C ALA A 182 -20.40 -17.29 5.83
N ASP A 183 -20.07 -18.50 5.37
CA ASP A 183 -18.84 -19.24 5.65
C ASP A 183 -17.73 -18.98 4.62
N PHE A 184 -17.97 -18.11 3.64
CA PHE A 184 -16.95 -17.71 2.69
C PHE A 184 -15.93 -16.77 3.33
N GLU A 185 -14.68 -17.23 3.36
CA GLU A 185 -13.53 -16.45 3.83
C GLU A 185 -12.78 -15.84 2.63
N PRO A 186 -12.70 -14.51 2.47
CA PRO A 186 -12.00 -13.88 1.35
C PRO A 186 -10.53 -14.32 1.20
N LEU A 187 -9.86 -14.70 2.30
CA LEU A 187 -8.50 -15.22 2.26
C LEU A 187 -8.35 -16.50 1.42
N THR A 188 -9.42 -17.26 1.20
CA THR A 188 -9.43 -18.42 0.29
C THR A 188 -9.15 -18.03 -1.17
N LEU A 189 -9.26 -16.75 -1.52
CA LEU A 189 -8.95 -16.23 -2.84
C LEU A 189 -7.46 -16.00 -3.08
N LEU A 190 -6.60 -16.18 -2.09
CA LEU A 190 -5.18 -15.83 -2.15
C LEU A 190 -4.48 -16.45 -3.36
N ASP A 191 -4.67 -17.75 -3.62
CA ASP A 191 -4.00 -18.45 -4.74
C ASP A 191 -4.41 -17.89 -6.12
N ARG A 192 -5.58 -17.24 -6.23
CA ARG A 192 -6.02 -16.53 -7.45
C ARG A 192 -5.52 -15.08 -7.49
N LEU A 193 -5.25 -14.47 -6.35
CA LEU A 193 -4.77 -13.09 -6.26
C LEU A 193 -3.27 -12.98 -6.50
N LEU A 194 -2.47 -13.96 -6.05
CA LEU A 194 -1.01 -13.93 -6.16
C LEU A 194 -0.49 -13.82 -7.60
N PRO A 195 -1.05 -14.52 -8.61
CA PRO A 195 -0.64 -14.33 -10.01
C PRO A 195 -0.87 -12.90 -10.52
N VAL A 196 -1.92 -12.22 -10.04
CA VAL A 196 -2.22 -10.83 -10.41
C VAL A 196 -1.21 -9.87 -9.80
N TYR A 197 -0.82 -10.07 -8.54
CA TYR A 197 0.28 -9.31 -7.94
C TYR A 197 1.62 -9.59 -8.65
N ALA A 198 1.86 -10.83 -9.09
CA ALA A 198 3.06 -11.16 -9.85
C ALA A 198 3.14 -10.38 -11.16
N GLU A 199 2.03 -10.24 -11.89
CA GLU A 199 1.93 -9.43 -13.10
C GLU A 199 2.20 -7.94 -12.81
N VAL A 200 1.56 -7.37 -11.78
CA VAL A 200 1.81 -5.96 -11.39
C VAL A 200 3.28 -5.73 -10.99
N LEU A 201 3.89 -6.67 -10.26
CA LEU A 201 5.31 -6.58 -9.90
C LEU A 201 6.22 -6.68 -11.13
N ALA A 202 5.91 -7.56 -12.08
CA ALA A 202 6.65 -7.68 -13.33
C ALA A 202 6.55 -6.40 -14.17
N ASP A 203 5.37 -5.78 -14.26
CA ASP A 203 5.16 -4.50 -14.94
C ASP A 203 5.97 -3.37 -14.31
N LEU A 204 5.97 -3.30 -12.96
CA LEU A 204 6.80 -2.34 -12.23
C LEU A 204 8.30 -2.59 -12.45
N ARG A 205 8.73 -3.85 -12.46
CA ARG A 205 10.11 -4.22 -12.78
C ARG A 205 10.50 -3.80 -14.19
N ALA A 206 9.63 -4.06 -15.17
CA ALA A 206 9.81 -3.67 -16.57
C ALA A 206 9.84 -2.15 -16.75
N ALA A 207 9.09 -1.40 -15.94
CA ALA A 207 9.14 0.05 -15.89
C ALA A 207 10.45 0.59 -15.29
N GLY A 208 11.20 -0.24 -14.55
CA GLY A 208 12.50 0.09 -13.96
C GLY A 208 12.52 0.12 -12.43
N ALA A 209 11.46 -0.33 -11.75
CA ALA A 209 11.41 -0.31 -10.28
C ALA A 209 12.46 -1.25 -9.67
N GLU A 210 13.34 -0.71 -8.83
CA GLU A 210 14.30 -1.51 -8.06
C GLU A 210 13.66 -2.12 -6.81
N TRP A 211 12.76 -1.37 -6.15
CA TRP A 211 12.08 -1.75 -4.92
C TRP A 211 10.58 -1.53 -5.04
N VAL A 212 9.80 -2.41 -4.42
CA VAL A 212 8.36 -2.23 -4.16
C VAL A 212 8.11 -2.49 -2.69
N GLN A 213 7.28 -1.64 -2.07
CA GLN A 213 6.75 -1.84 -0.73
C GLN A 213 5.38 -2.51 -0.81
N LEU A 214 5.21 -3.60 -0.07
CA LEU A 214 3.94 -4.29 0.13
C LEU A 214 3.52 -4.09 1.58
N ASP A 215 2.45 -3.32 1.78
CA ASP A 215 1.93 -2.96 3.11
C ASP A 215 1.08 -4.10 3.67
N GLU A 216 1.55 -4.71 4.76
CA GLU A 216 0.89 -5.77 5.50
C GLU A 216 0.51 -5.40 6.94
N PRO A 217 -0.19 -4.27 7.19
CA PRO A 217 -0.57 -3.87 8.53
C PRO A 217 -1.59 -4.82 9.19
N ALA A 218 -2.33 -5.65 8.45
CA ALA A 218 -3.23 -6.63 9.07
C ALA A 218 -2.48 -7.65 9.94
N LEU A 219 -1.18 -7.84 9.69
CA LEU A 219 -0.34 -8.79 10.42
C LEU A 219 0.09 -8.31 11.82
N VAL A 220 -0.21 -7.07 12.21
CA VAL A 220 0.03 -6.58 13.59
C VAL A 220 -1.13 -6.93 14.54
N GLN A 221 -2.25 -7.44 14.00
CA GLN A 221 -3.38 -7.92 14.79
C GLN A 221 -3.16 -9.39 15.18
N ASP A 222 -3.92 -9.88 16.15
CA ASP A 222 -3.95 -11.32 16.46
C ASP A 222 -4.37 -12.11 15.22
N ARG A 223 -3.48 -12.97 14.71
CA ARG A 223 -3.70 -13.81 13.52
C ARG A 223 -3.75 -15.27 13.91
N THR A 224 -4.67 -16.00 13.30
CA THR A 224 -4.75 -17.45 13.40
C THR A 224 -3.58 -18.12 12.69
N PRO A 225 -3.26 -19.39 13.04
CA PRO A 225 -2.25 -20.16 12.32
C PRO A 225 -2.54 -20.28 10.81
N ALA A 226 -3.81 -20.32 10.40
CA ALA A 226 -4.20 -20.37 9.00
C ALA A 226 -3.83 -19.08 8.25
N GLU A 227 -4.07 -17.92 8.86
CA GLU A 227 -3.70 -16.61 8.30
C GLU A 227 -2.18 -16.43 8.23
N LEU A 228 -1.44 -16.84 9.26
CA LEU A 228 0.02 -16.81 9.26
C LEU A 228 0.60 -17.74 8.19
N ASN A 229 0.01 -18.93 7.99
CA ASN A 229 0.39 -19.83 6.91
C ASN A 229 0.09 -19.24 5.53
N ALA A 230 -1.01 -18.49 5.39
CA ALA A 230 -1.33 -17.77 4.16
C ALA A 230 -0.29 -16.67 3.87
N ALA A 231 0.15 -15.91 4.87
CA ALA A 231 1.23 -14.94 4.74
C ALA A 231 2.57 -15.61 4.36
N ALA A 232 2.92 -16.73 5.01
CA ALA A 232 4.10 -17.50 4.67
C ALA A 232 4.10 -17.97 3.21
N ARG A 233 2.94 -18.42 2.71
CA ARG A 233 2.75 -18.83 1.31
C ARG A 233 2.87 -17.63 0.37
N ALA A 234 2.15 -16.54 0.63
CA ALA A 234 2.16 -15.35 -0.22
C ALA A 234 3.57 -14.84 -0.47
N TYR A 235 4.36 -14.68 0.60
CA TYR A 235 5.71 -14.13 0.49
C TYR A 235 6.77 -15.15 0.08
N ARG A 236 6.51 -16.45 0.20
CA ARG A 236 7.31 -17.48 -0.47
C ARG A 236 7.12 -17.42 -1.99
N GLU A 237 5.88 -17.29 -2.45
CA GLU A 237 5.57 -17.24 -3.88
C GLU A 237 6.07 -15.95 -4.50
N LEU A 238 5.63 -14.79 -4.00
CA LEU A 238 6.06 -13.50 -4.53
C LEU A 238 7.58 -13.30 -4.38
N GLY A 239 8.14 -13.61 -3.20
CA GLY A 239 9.59 -13.51 -2.99
C GLY A 239 10.41 -14.49 -3.84
N GLY A 240 9.82 -15.61 -4.27
CA GLY A 240 10.46 -16.60 -5.13
C GLY A 240 10.43 -16.26 -6.63
N LEU A 241 9.69 -15.23 -7.06
CA LEU A 241 9.65 -14.80 -8.45
C LEU A 241 11.03 -14.30 -8.90
N ALA A 242 11.43 -14.68 -10.11
CA ALA A 242 12.65 -14.19 -10.74
C ALA A 242 12.46 -12.79 -11.36
N ASP A 243 11.27 -12.54 -11.92
CA ASP A 243 10.93 -11.29 -12.59
C ASP A 243 10.12 -10.36 -11.67
N ARG A 244 10.80 -9.77 -10.69
CA ARG A 244 10.21 -8.80 -9.77
C ARG A 244 11.22 -7.75 -9.28
N PRO A 245 10.76 -6.62 -8.73
CA PRO A 245 11.59 -5.73 -7.93
C PRO A 245 11.97 -6.39 -6.60
N LYS A 246 12.91 -5.80 -5.87
CA LYS A 246 13.16 -6.16 -4.47
C LYS A 246 11.91 -5.85 -3.64
N LEU A 247 11.53 -6.79 -2.76
CA LEU A 247 10.32 -6.66 -1.95
C LEU A 247 10.67 -6.15 -0.55
N LEU A 248 10.07 -5.02 -0.18
CA LEU A 248 10.02 -4.52 1.19
C LEU A 248 8.62 -4.81 1.75
N VAL A 249 8.52 -5.71 2.73
CA VAL A 249 7.23 -5.94 3.42
C VAL A 249 7.14 -4.98 4.59
N ALA A 250 6.12 -4.14 4.61
CA ALA A 250 5.97 -3.08 5.57
C ALA A 250 4.81 -3.36 6.53
N SER A 251 5.04 -3.19 7.83
CA SER A 251 4.00 -3.24 8.85
C SER A 251 4.06 -1.99 9.72
N TYR A 252 2.91 -1.59 10.26
CA TYR A 252 2.75 -0.39 11.09
C TYR A 252 1.55 -0.51 12.02
N PHE A 253 1.46 0.42 12.98
CA PHE A 253 0.41 0.52 14.01
C PHE A 253 0.54 -0.46 15.18
N GLY A 254 1.57 -1.30 15.18
CA GLY A 254 1.80 -2.22 16.28
C GLY A 254 2.94 -3.19 16.06
N ARG A 255 3.05 -4.09 17.02
CA ARG A 255 4.01 -5.20 17.05
C ARG A 255 3.52 -6.34 16.14
N LEU A 256 4.42 -6.91 15.34
CA LEU A 256 4.11 -8.03 14.45
C LEU A 256 3.90 -9.36 15.19
N GLY A 257 4.53 -9.53 16.35
CA GLY A 257 4.42 -10.76 17.15
C GLY A 257 4.75 -12.02 16.33
N GLU A 258 3.81 -12.96 16.27
CA GLU A 258 3.98 -14.25 15.57
C GLU A 258 4.18 -14.11 14.06
N ALA A 259 3.80 -12.98 13.45
CA ALA A 259 4.03 -12.72 12.03
C ALA A 259 5.50 -12.36 11.72
N LEU A 260 6.26 -11.83 12.68
CA LEU A 260 7.65 -11.41 12.43
C LEU A 260 8.54 -12.59 12.01
N PRO A 261 8.59 -13.74 12.73
CA PRO A 261 9.38 -14.89 12.29
C PRO A 261 8.94 -15.46 10.93
N VAL A 262 7.66 -15.32 10.58
CA VAL A 262 7.13 -15.74 9.26
C VAL A 262 7.73 -14.88 8.15
N LEU A 263 7.63 -13.55 8.29
CA LEU A 263 8.13 -12.60 7.29
C LEU A 263 9.66 -12.59 7.24
N ALA A 264 10.34 -12.71 8.39
CA ALA A 264 11.81 -12.76 8.46
C ALA A 264 12.41 -13.97 7.71
N LYS A 265 11.70 -15.10 7.69
CA LYS A 265 12.10 -16.31 6.95
C LYS A 265 11.73 -16.27 5.47
N ALA A 266 10.78 -15.42 5.08
CA ALA A 266 10.34 -15.34 3.70
C ALA A 266 11.47 -14.84 2.76
N PRO A 267 11.47 -15.23 1.49
CA PRO A 267 12.46 -14.79 0.49
C PRO A 267 12.23 -13.33 0.01
N VAL A 268 11.90 -12.43 0.92
CA VAL A 268 11.78 -10.97 0.68
C VAL A 268 13.10 -10.26 0.95
N ASP A 269 13.29 -9.07 0.40
CA ASP A 269 14.56 -8.34 0.42
C ASP A 269 14.69 -7.40 1.62
N GLY A 270 13.58 -7.06 2.27
CA GLY A 270 13.57 -6.23 3.47
C GLY A 270 12.25 -6.23 4.22
N LEU A 271 12.31 -5.82 5.48
CA LEU A 271 11.14 -5.52 6.30
C LEU A 271 11.16 -4.06 6.76
N ALA A 272 10.00 -3.42 6.77
CA ALA A 272 9.79 -2.11 7.39
C ALA A 272 8.94 -2.28 8.64
N LEU A 273 9.51 -1.96 9.81
CA LEU A 273 8.90 -2.22 11.12
C LEU A 273 8.67 -0.92 11.88
N ASP A 274 7.53 -0.84 12.57
CA ASP A 274 7.21 0.23 13.50
C ASP A 274 7.90 -0.02 14.84
N PHE A 275 8.71 0.93 15.29
CA PHE A 275 9.38 0.90 16.58
C PHE A 275 8.87 2.02 17.52
N THR A 276 7.79 2.69 17.13
CA THR A 276 7.13 3.73 17.93
C THR A 276 6.05 3.12 18.83
N GLU A 277 5.80 3.73 19.98
CA GLU A 277 4.66 3.44 20.86
C GLU A 277 4.32 1.94 21.00
N THR A 278 3.18 1.49 20.47
CA THR A 278 2.71 0.09 20.53
C THR A 278 3.55 -0.89 19.71
N GLY A 279 4.33 -0.40 18.74
CA GLY A 279 5.27 -1.16 17.92
C GLY A 279 6.65 -1.37 18.56
N ALA A 280 7.00 -0.66 19.63
CA ALA A 280 8.34 -0.71 20.23
C ALA A 280 8.84 -2.13 20.57
N GLY A 281 7.93 -3.05 20.92
CA GLY A 281 8.25 -4.46 21.18
C GLY A 281 8.78 -5.26 19.97
N ASN A 282 8.68 -4.72 18.75
CA ASN A 282 9.30 -5.31 17.56
C ASN A 282 10.83 -5.41 17.70
N LEU A 283 11.46 -4.53 18.50
CA LEU A 283 12.92 -4.57 18.70
C LEU A 283 13.36 -5.85 19.40
N ASP A 284 12.69 -6.21 20.50
CA ASP A 284 12.96 -7.43 21.26
C ASP A 284 12.64 -8.68 20.43
N ASP A 285 11.53 -8.67 19.68
CA ASP A 285 11.17 -9.77 18.79
C ASP A 285 12.20 -9.97 17.67
N LEU A 286 12.69 -8.88 17.10
CA LEU A 286 13.69 -8.91 16.05
C LEU A 286 15.01 -9.49 16.58
N ALA A 287 15.41 -9.09 17.79
CA ALA A 287 16.57 -9.65 18.46
C ALA A 287 16.39 -11.16 18.74
N ALA A 288 15.22 -11.56 19.25
CA ALA A 288 14.89 -12.96 19.52
C ALA A 288 14.84 -13.82 18.25
N ALA A 289 14.43 -13.24 17.12
CA ALA A 289 14.42 -13.88 15.81
C ALA A 289 15.82 -14.01 15.17
N GLY A 290 16.86 -13.42 15.76
CA GLY A 290 18.23 -13.42 15.23
C GLY A 290 18.49 -12.31 14.20
N GLY A 291 17.66 -11.26 14.18
CA GLY A 291 17.76 -10.15 13.23
C GLY A 291 17.27 -10.50 11.83
N LEU A 292 17.73 -9.73 10.84
CA LEU A 292 17.35 -9.89 9.43
C LEU A 292 18.61 -10.05 8.55
N PRO A 293 19.35 -11.17 8.69
CA PRO A 293 20.60 -11.36 7.95
C PRO A 293 20.36 -11.29 6.44
N GLY A 294 21.12 -10.43 5.76
CA GLY A 294 21.04 -10.26 4.30
C GLY A 294 19.81 -9.49 3.79
N LYS A 295 18.95 -8.99 4.68
CA LYS A 295 17.77 -8.19 4.30
C LYS A 295 17.92 -6.74 4.77
N ARG A 296 17.23 -5.83 4.10
CA ARG A 296 17.11 -4.43 4.53
C ARG A 296 16.12 -4.31 5.69
N LEU A 297 16.50 -3.61 6.74
CA LEU A 297 15.57 -3.12 7.75
C LEU A 297 15.27 -1.65 7.47
N VAL A 298 13.99 -1.30 7.36
CA VAL A 298 13.52 0.08 7.48
C VAL A 298 12.97 0.24 8.90
N ALA A 299 13.62 1.08 9.69
CA ALA A 299 13.24 1.31 11.09
C ALA A 299 12.32 2.52 11.22
N GLY A 300 11.03 2.26 11.47
CA GLY A 300 10.03 3.29 11.73
C GLY A 300 10.19 3.86 13.14
N VAL A 301 11.08 4.83 13.30
CA VAL A 301 11.36 5.51 14.59
C VAL A 301 10.74 6.90 14.68
N VAL A 302 10.29 7.47 13.55
CA VAL A 302 9.55 8.74 13.49
C VAL A 302 8.06 8.45 13.38
N ASN A 303 7.28 8.95 14.35
CA ASN A 303 5.85 8.66 14.42
C ASN A 303 5.07 9.44 13.36
N GLY A 304 4.46 8.72 12.41
CA GLY A 304 3.60 9.30 11.36
C GLY A 304 2.14 9.53 11.75
N ARG A 305 1.74 9.20 12.98
CA ARG A 305 0.36 9.27 13.50
C ARG A 305 0.11 10.41 14.47
N ASN A 306 1.15 11.03 15.01
CA ASN A 306 1.03 12.16 15.93
C ASN A 306 1.77 13.38 15.40
N ILE A 307 1.67 14.51 16.11
CA ILE A 307 2.25 15.80 15.72
C ILE A 307 3.43 16.21 16.61
N TRP A 308 3.90 15.31 17.48
CA TRP A 308 4.96 15.63 18.42
C TRP A 308 6.32 15.58 17.73
N ILE A 309 7.21 16.51 18.08
CA ILE A 309 8.59 16.50 17.59
C ILE A 309 9.25 15.19 18.05
N ASN A 310 9.94 14.50 17.14
CA ASN A 310 10.63 13.26 17.44
C ASN A 310 11.78 13.50 18.44
N ASP A 311 11.93 12.58 19.39
CA ASP A 311 13.05 12.54 20.33
C ASP A 311 14.24 11.85 19.66
N TYR A 312 15.27 12.63 19.32
CA TYR A 312 16.42 12.16 18.54
C TYR A 312 17.34 11.28 19.40
N GLU A 313 17.48 11.57 20.69
CA GLU A 313 18.32 10.76 21.59
C GLU A 313 17.74 9.37 21.78
N LYS A 314 16.41 9.27 21.85
CA LYS A 314 15.72 7.97 21.90
C LYS A 314 15.79 7.20 20.57
N SER A 315 15.85 7.90 19.44
CA SER A 315 15.79 7.28 18.11
C SER A 315 17.15 6.80 17.60
N LEU A 316 18.25 7.42 18.05
CA LEU A 316 19.64 7.09 17.67
C LEU A 316 20.21 5.92 18.50
#